data_AF-A0A9P4K0H2-F1
#
_entry.id   AF-A0A9P4K0H2-F1
#
_cell.length_a   1.000
_cell.length_b   1.000
_cell.length_c   1.000
_cell.angle_alpha   90.00
_cell.angle_beta   90.00
_cell.angle_gamma   90.00
#
_symmetry.space_group_name_H-M   'P 1'
#
loop_
_entity.id
_entity.type
_entity.pdbx_description
1 polymer ?
#
loop_
_entity_poly.entity_id
_entity_poly.type
_entity_poly.pdbx_seq_one_letter_code
_entity_poly.pdbx_strand_id
1 'polypeptide(L)'
;MEAFSFALSAQPYSPASPRHTFDNSSYDPWRDSYCSQRLMPPELVNTNLEAYLLFNGDDLVPQQYVGLMHYTQAFVSALAQLARLPGGFAPATILLVDFTVTVLREQIQNFFLRLLNSQRIQIYCILDEALLRICLDEWERDDDVSGPLQPWGEAICPLAHDISSAVDMIPKWAEAESAWLARLWDIKPETLAGDGSWIHQWYFARTRKFLEESMKVYSIRTRVNKCVDGRLPAELVDTIVGDVLRYYDVPTGGLRRKHLPAGKGKHS
;
A
#
# COMPACT_ATOMS: atom_id res chain seq x y z
N MET A 1 36.03 -17.52 -74.69
CA MET A 1 37.20 -18.34 -74.29
C MET A 1 37.80 -17.64 -73.10
N GLU A 2 37.36 -18.04 -71.91
CA GLU A 2 38.14 -18.83 -70.92
C GLU A 2 38.96 -17.88 -70.05
N ALA A 3 39.06 -18.01 -68.73
CA ALA A 3 38.43 -18.84 -67.72
C ALA A 3 38.87 -18.22 -66.38
N PHE A 4 38.14 -18.44 -65.30
CA PHE A 4 38.69 -19.06 -64.08
C PHE A 4 37.59 -19.14 -63.01
N SER A 5 37.18 -20.37 -62.75
CA SER A 5 36.41 -20.80 -61.60
C SER A 5 37.36 -21.00 -60.42
N PHE A 6 36.94 -20.63 -59.21
CA PHE A 6 37.21 -21.43 -58.01
C PHE A 6 36.15 -21.19 -56.95
N ALA A 7 35.58 -22.31 -56.47
CA ALA A 7 34.63 -22.39 -55.39
C ALA A 7 35.30 -22.16 -54.02
N LEU A 8 34.55 -21.60 -53.07
CA LEU A 8 34.76 -21.81 -51.63
C LEU A 8 33.41 -21.82 -50.92
N SER A 9 33.22 -22.87 -50.14
CA SER A 9 32.11 -23.13 -49.24
C SER A 9 32.17 -22.24 -48.00
N ALA A 10 31.01 -21.79 -47.50
CA ALA A 10 30.80 -21.49 -46.07
C ALA A 10 29.32 -21.29 -45.73
N GLN A 11 28.77 -22.32 -45.07
CA GLN A 11 27.82 -22.35 -43.94
C GLN A 11 26.45 -21.60 -43.98
N PRO A 12 25.39 -22.24 -43.42
CA PRO A 12 24.07 -21.63 -43.29
C PRO A 12 24.06 -20.55 -42.20
N TYR A 13 23.57 -19.36 -42.56
CA TYR A 13 23.24 -18.31 -41.61
C TYR A 13 22.12 -18.79 -40.67
N SER A 14 22.49 -19.00 -39.40
CA SER A 14 21.55 -19.15 -38.28
C SER A 14 21.04 -17.75 -37.89
N PRO A 15 19.72 -17.49 -37.87
CA PRO A 15 19.21 -16.27 -37.29
C PRO A 15 19.23 -16.42 -35.76
N ALA A 16 20.35 -16.08 -35.14
CA ALA A 16 20.37 -15.77 -33.72
C ALA A 16 19.57 -14.46 -33.52
N SER A 17 18.26 -14.58 -33.30
CA SER A 17 17.49 -13.54 -32.61
C SER A 17 17.88 -13.58 -31.13
N PRO A 18 18.41 -12.50 -30.55
CA PRO A 18 18.28 -12.32 -29.12
C PRO A 18 16.81 -11.98 -28.88
N ARG A 19 16.01 -12.99 -28.53
CA ARG A 19 14.80 -12.74 -27.74
C ARG A 19 15.30 -12.11 -26.44
N HIS A 20 15.18 -10.79 -26.33
CA HIS A 20 15.14 -10.13 -25.04
C HIS A 20 13.91 -10.68 -24.31
N THR A 21 14.13 -11.79 -23.60
CA THR A 21 13.28 -12.20 -22.51
C THR A 21 13.49 -11.14 -21.45
N PHE A 22 12.55 -10.21 -21.35
CA PHE A 22 12.41 -9.38 -20.16
C PHE A 22 12.06 -10.33 -19.02
N ASP A 23 13.08 -10.74 -18.28
CA ASP A 23 12.91 -11.43 -17.01
C ASP A 23 12.23 -10.45 -16.05
N ASN A 24 10.93 -10.66 -15.85
CA ASN A 24 10.07 -9.81 -15.05
C ASN A 24 10.04 -10.26 -13.57
N SER A 25 10.98 -11.09 -13.12
CA SER A 25 10.92 -11.73 -11.80
C SER A 25 11.62 -10.97 -10.66
N SER A 26 12.08 -9.73 -10.89
CA SER A 26 12.79 -8.94 -9.87
C SER A 26 12.48 -7.44 -9.91
N TYR A 27 11.35 -7.02 -10.49
CA TYR A 27 10.94 -5.62 -10.37
C TYR A 27 10.32 -5.38 -9.01
N ASP A 28 11.16 -5.03 -8.04
CA ASP A 28 10.75 -4.39 -6.80
C ASP A 28 10.69 -2.87 -7.06
N PRO A 29 9.50 -2.26 -7.20
CA PRO A 29 9.35 -0.85 -7.55
C PRO A 29 9.97 0.09 -6.51
N TRP A 30 10.32 -0.43 -5.32
CA TRP A 30 10.71 0.32 -4.14
C TRP A 30 12.23 0.34 -3.90
N ARG A 31 13.02 -0.44 -4.67
CA ARG A 31 14.46 -0.63 -4.41
C ARG A 31 15.33 0.59 -4.74
N ASP A 32 14.89 1.46 -5.65
CA ASP A 32 15.76 2.49 -6.24
C ASP A 32 15.46 3.93 -5.81
N SER A 33 14.57 4.17 -4.84
CA SER A 33 14.32 5.52 -4.33
C SER A 33 14.81 5.67 -2.89
N TYR A 34 15.94 6.37 -2.73
CA TYR A 34 16.47 6.79 -1.45
C TYR A 34 15.46 7.71 -0.73
N CYS A 35 14.54 7.13 0.05
CA CYS A 35 13.62 7.90 0.89
C CYS A 35 14.44 8.45 2.09
N SER A 36 14.51 9.79 2.18
CA SER A 36 15.28 10.52 3.21
C SER A 36 14.62 10.41 4.59
N GLN A 37 15.44 10.62 5.62
CA GLN A 37 15.14 10.36 7.04
C GLN A 37 13.76 10.86 7.52
N ARG A 38 13.13 9.98 8.33
CA ARG A 38 11.98 10.18 9.22
C ARG A 38 12.02 11.54 9.93
N LEU A 39 11.05 12.40 9.66
CA LEU A 39 10.69 13.53 10.52
C LEU A 39 9.19 13.47 10.78
N MET A 40 8.79 12.61 11.73
CA MET A 40 7.48 12.73 12.39
C MET A 40 7.57 13.92 13.36
N PRO A 41 6.71 14.94 13.24
CA PRO A 41 6.57 15.99 14.25
C PRO A 41 6.36 15.38 15.64
N PRO A 42 7.08 15.83 16.69
CA PRO A 42 6.95 15.28 18.05
C PRO A 42 5.51 15.33 18.61
N GLU A 43 4.73 16.33 18.19
CA GLU A 43 3.33 16.53 18.58
C GLU A 43 2.41 15.39 18.11
N LEU A 44 2.74 14.77 16.97
CA LEU A 44 1.97 13.67 16.40
C LEU A 44 2.24 12.33 17.11
N VAL A 45 3.47 12.13 17.58
CA VAL A 45 3.85 10.98 18.42
C VAL A 45 3.12 10.99 19.76
N ASN A 46 2.92 12.17 20.35
CA ASN A 46 2.21 12.32 21.63
C ASN A 46 0.72 11.93 21.53
N THR A 47 0.09 12.12 20.37
CA THR A 47 -1.36 11.83 20.19
C THR A 47 -1.66 10.33 20.29
N ASN A 48 -0.83 9.49 19.65
CA ASN A 48 -0.99 8.03 19.72
C ASN A 48 -0.59 7.49 21.09
N LEU A 49 0.39 8.12 21.75
CA LEU A 49 0.80 7.75 23.10
C LEU A 49 -0.30 8.02 24.15
N GLU A 50 -1.04 9.13 24.05
CA GLU A 50 -2.19 9.41 24.91
C GLU A 50 -3.32 8.40 24.73
N ALA A 51 -3.63 8.04 23.48
CA ALA A 51 -4.62 7.01 23.17
C ALA A 51 -4.23 5.64 23.73
N TYR A 52 -2.95 5.29 23.63
CA TYR A 52 -2.40 4.08 24.22
C TYR A 52 -2.64 4.03 25.74
N LEU A 53 -2.40 5.13 26.46
CA LEU A 53 -2.60 5.20 27.91
C LEU A 53 -4.07 5.04 28.32
N LEU A 54 -5.03 5.49 27.50
CA LEU A 54 -6.47 5.41 27.79
C LEU A 54 -7.00 3.97 27.86
N PHE A 55 -6.44 3.06 27.06
CA PHE A 55 -6.89 1.66 27.02
C PHE A 55 -6.17 0.75 28.01
N ASN A 56 -5.20 1.29 28.75
CA ASN A 56 -4.48 0.60 29.81
C ASN A 56 -5.12 0.91 31.17
N GLY A 57 -6.03 0.05 31.64
CA GLY A 57 -6.59 0.21 32.99
C GLY A 57 -7.76 -0.68 33.40
N ASP A 58 -8.57 -1.18 32.47
CA ASP A 58 -9.82 -1.88 32.81
C ASP A 58 -9.76 -3.41 32.62
N ASP A 59 -10.37 -4.17 33.54
CA ASP A 59 -10.43 -5.64 33.49
C ASP A 59 -11.46 -6.17 32.46
N LEU A 60 -12.32 -5.31 31.91
CA LEU A 60 -13.44 -5.71 31.04
C LEU A 60 -13.12 -5.54 29.54
N VAL A 61 -12.57 -6.60 28.94
CA VAL A 61 -12.22 -6.68 27.49
C VAL A 61 -13.33 -6.17 26.55
N PRO A 62 -14.64 -6.46 26.75
CA PRO A 62 -15.68 -5.94 25.87
C PRO A 62 -15.80 -4.41 25.88
N GLN A 63 -15.63 -3.78 27.05
CA GLN A 63 -15.70 -2.32 27.18
C GLN A 63 -14.49 -1.65 26.53
N GLN A 64 -13.30 -2.22 26.74
CA GLN A 64 -12.08 -1.76 26.07
C GLN A 64 -12.18 -1.89 24.55
N TYR A 65 -12.78 -2.97 24.03
CA TYR A 65 -13.01 -3.13 22.60
C TYR A 65 -13.94 -2.05 22.03
N VAL A 66 -15.08 -1.80 22.69
CA VAL A 66 -16.01 -0.73 22.28
C VAL A 66 -15.33 0.64 22.33
N GLY A 67 -14.55 0.91 23.38
CA GLY A 67 -13.76 2.13 23.50
C GLY A 67 -12.74 2.29 22.36
N LEU A 68 -11.96 1.25 22.07
CA LEU A 68 -10.99 1.26 20.99
C LEU A 68 -11.66 1.45 19.63
N MET A 69 -12.83 0.83 19.41
CA MET A 69 -13.60 1.00 18.18
C MET A 69 -14.08 2.43 17.99
N HIS A 70 -14.69 3.04 19.03
CA HIS A 70 -15.11 4.44 18.97
C HIS A 70 -13.92 5.38 18.75
N TYR A 71 -12.81 5.15 19.45
CA TYR A 71 -11.59 5.93 19.25
C TYR A 71 -11.07 5.78 17.82
N THR A 72 -10.97 4.56 17.30
CA THR A 72 -10.51 4.29 15.94
C THR A 72 -11.36 5.03 14.92
N GLN A 73 -12.69 5.05 15.09
CA GLN A 73 -13.61 5.78 14.22
C GLN A 73 -13.42 7.30 14.29
N ALA A 74 -13.28 7.86 15.49
CA ALA A 74 -13.01 9.29 15.68
C ALA A 74 -11.66 9.67 15.08
N PHE A 75 -10.63 8.86 15.32
CA PHE A 75 -9.27 9.02 14.81
C PHE A 75 -9.23 9.03 13.28
N VAL A 76 -9.80 8.03 12.61
CA VAL A 76 -9.82 8.02 11.13
C VAL A 76 -10.62 9.18 10.54
N SER A 77 -11.66 9.65 11.25
CA SER A 77 -12.44 10.82 10.83
C SER A 77 -11.62 12.11 10.94
N ALA A 78 -10.83 12.26 12.00
CA ALA A 78 -9.92 13.38 12.18
C ALA A 78 -8.79 13.37 11.13
N LEU A 79 -8.20 12.21 10.86
CA LEU A 79 -7.17 12.06 9.83
C LEU A 79 -7.71 12.33 8.42
N ALA A 80 -8.94 11.96 8.12
CA ALA A 80 -9.59 12.31 6.85
C ALA A 80 -9.78 13.83 6.70
N GLN A 81 -10.04 14.55 7.79
CA GLN A 81 -10.09 16.02 7.78
C GLN A 81 -8.69 16.62 7.60
N LEU A 82 -7.68 16.08 8.29
CA LEU A 82 -6.29 16.49 8.16
C LEU A 82 -5.79 16.33 6.71
N ALA A 83 -6.07 15.18 6.08
CA ALA A 83 -5.65 14.88 4.72
C ALA A 83 -6.16 15.90 3.68
N ARG A 84 -7.30 16.55 3.93
CA ARG A 84 -7.87 17.56 3.03
C ARG A 84 -7.15 18.91 3.10
N LEU A 85 -6.38 19.15 4.16
CA LEU A 85 -5.61 20.39 4.29
C LEU A 85 -4.41 20.37 3.32
N PRO A 86 -3.92 21.55 2.87
CA PRO A 86 -2.71 21.62 2.06
C PRO A 86 -1.51 20.97 2.79
N GLY A 87 -0.87 19.99 2.16
CA GLY A 87 0.23 19.23 2.76
C GLY A 87 -0.19 18.23 3.85
N GLY A 88 -1.49 18.03 4.06
CA GLY A 88 -2.02 17.14 5.11
C GLY A 88 -2.03 15.65 4.74
N PHE A 89 -1.89 15.31 3.46
CA PHE A 89 -1.91 13.91 2.99
C PHE A 89 -0.82 13.04 3.64
N ALA A 90 0.45 13.45 3.51
CA ALA A 90 1.57 12.69 4.06
C ALA A 90 1.46 12.47 5.59
N PRO A 91 1.26 13.49 6.44
CA PRO A 91 1.14 13.28 7.88
C PRO A 91 -0.08 12.43 8.25
N ALA A 92 -1.23 12.59 7.57
CA ALA A 92 -2.43 11.79 7.86
C ALA A 92 -2.22 10.30 7.57
N THR A 93 -1.62 9.97 6.42
CA THR A 93 -1.39 8.56 6.03
C THR A 93 -0.34 7.89 6.91
N ILE A 94 0.74 8.60 7.23
CA ILE A 94 1.81 8.15 8.14
C ILE A 94 1.26 7.88 9.56
N LEU A 95 0.46 8.80 10.11
CA LEU A 95 -0.17 8.63 11.44
C LEU A 95 -1.07 7.39 11.52
N LEU A 96 -1.76 7.09 10.42
CA LEU A 96 -2.66 5.94 10.36
C LEU A 96 -1.88 4.62 10.41
N VAL A 97 -0.75 4.55 9.70
CA VAL A 97 0.15 3.38 9.80
C VAL A 97 0.78 3.31 11.18
N ASP A 98 1.28 4.43 11.71
CA ASP A 98 1.89 4.49 13.04
C ASP A 98 0.94 4.01 14.13
N PHE A 99 -0.34 4.39 14.08
CA PHE A 99 -1.37 3.92 15.02
C PHE A 99 -1.41 2.38 15.11
N THR A 100 -1.23 1.68 13.98
CA THR A 100 -1.20 0.20 14.01
C THR A 100 0.05 -0.36 14.67
N VAL A 101 1.17 0.37 14.65
CA VAL A 101 2.44 -0.05 15.23
C VAL A 101 2.48 0.30 16.71
N THR A 102 2.20 1.56 17.06
CA THR A 102 2.33 2.12 18.41
C THR A 102 1.14 1.77 19.29
N VAL A 103 -0.09 1.96 18.81
CA VAL A 103 -1.29 1.75 19.63
C VAL A 103 -1.73 0.29 19.64
N LEU A 104 -1.72 -0.39 18.49
CA LEU A 104 -2.23 -1.76 18.40
C LEU A 104 -1.16 -2.82 18.71
N ARG A 105 0.14 -2.52 18.56
CA ARG A 105 1.21 -3.55 18.60
C ARG A 105 2.37 -3.27 19.56
N GLU A 106 2.50 -2.08 20.17
CA GLU A 106 3.61 -1.80 21.08
C GLU A 106 3.42 -2.43 22.48
N GLN A 107 4.56 -2.77 23.10
CA GLN A 107 4.77 -3.99 23.90
C GLN A 107 4.24 -3.99 25.35
N ILE A 108 3.66 -2.91 25.87
CA ILE A 108 3.62 -2.79 27.33
C ILE A 108 2.44 -3.54 27.99
N GLN A 109 1.28 -3.79 27.35
CA GLN A 109 0.16 -4.54 27.99
C GLN A 109 -0.78 -5.45 27.14
N ASN A 110 -0.46 -5.77 25.88
CA ASN A 110 -1.12 -6.86 25.12
C ASN A 110 -2.68 -6.81 24.99
N PHE A 111 -3.36 -5.69 25.26
CA PHE A 111 -4.84 -5.63 25.17
C PHE A 111 -5.33 -6.05 23.78
N PHE A 112 -4.70 -5.53 22.72
CA PHE A 112 -5.07 -5.89 21.36
C PHE A 112 -4.95 -7.41 21.12
N LEU A 113 -3.98 -8.10 21.75
CA LEU A 113 -3.84 -9.56 21.68
C LEU A 113 -4.96 -10.32 22.42
N ARG A 114 -5.62 -9.70 23.40
CA ARG A 114 -6.77 -10.27 24.12
C ARG A 114 -8.06 -10.24 23.27
N LEU A 115 -8.07 -9.49 22.17
CA LEU A 115 -9.22 -9.39 21.28
C LEU A 115 -9.34 -10.62 20.36
N LEU A 116 -10.59 -10.98 20.05
CA LEU A 116 -10.88 -12.01 19.05
C LEU A 116 -10.31 -11.60 17.69
N ASN A 117 -9.91 -12.58 16.86
CA ASN A 117 -9.42 -12.31 15.51
C ASN A 117 -10.42 -11.50 14.68
N SER A 118 -11.72 -11.77 14.82
CA SER A 118 -12.79 -11.02 14.16
C SER A 118 -12.80 -9.54 14.55
N GLN A 119 -12.58 -9.22 15.83
CA GLN A 119 -12.52 -7.86 16.35
C GLN A 119 -11.28 -7.12 15.84
N ARG A 120 -10.13 -7.80 15.84
CA ARG A 120 -8.87 -7.26 15.31
C ARG A 120 -8.95 -6.99 13.82
N ILE A 121 -9.48 -7.95 13.06
CA ILE A 121 -9.73 -7.81 11.62
C ILE A 121 -10.63 -6.61 11.36
N GLN A 122 -11.70 -6.44 12.14
CA GLN A 122 -12.60 -5.30 11.97
C GLN A 122 -11.89 -3.95 12.15
N ILE A 123 -11.00 -3.83 13.15
CA ILE A 123 -10.19 -2.62 13.34
C ILE A 123 -9.27 -2.39 12.14
N TYR A 124 -8.57 -3.42 11.68
CA TYR A 124 -7.74 -3.32 10.47
C TYR A 124 -8.55 -2.95 9.23
N CYS A 125 -9.76 -3.46 9.06
CA CYS A 125 -10.63 -3.10 7.95
C CYS A 125 -11.05 -1.63 7.99
N ILE A 126 -11.30 -1.06 9.17
CA ILE A 126 -11.63 0.37 9.32
C ILE A 126 -10.43 1.23 8.91
N LEU A 127 -9.24 0.86 9.40
CA LEU A 127 -8.00 1.57 9.09
C LEU A 127 -7.64 1.47 7.60
N ASP A 128 -7.74 0.28 7.00
CA ASP A 128 -7.49 0.07 5.56
C ASP A 128 -8.49 0.83 4.68
N GLU A 129 -9.79 0.80 5.02
CA GLU A 129 -10.81 1.56 4.29
C GLU A 129 -10.57 3.08 4.38
N ALA A 130 -10.20 3.58 5.56
CA ALA A 130 -9.91 4.99 5.75
C ALA A 130 -8.67 5.43 4.96
N LEU A 131 -7.58 4.67 5.06
CA LEU A 131 -6.35 4.95 4.32
C LEU A 131 -6.58 4.89 2.81
N LEU A 132 -7.27 3.87 2.33
CA LEU A 132 -7.64 3.73 0.92
C LEU A 132 -8.42 4.94 0.42
N ARG A 133 -9.40 5.45 1.20
CA ARG A 133 -10.16 6.64 0.83
C ARG A 133 -9.30 7.89 0.77
N ILE A 134 -8.42 8.09 1.75
CA ILE A 134 -7.47 9.22 1.74
C ILE A 134 -6.58 9.15 0.48
N CYS A 135 -6.03 7.98 0.17
CA CYS A 135 -5.20 7.79 -1.01
C CYS A 135 -5.98 7.99 -2.33
N LEU A 136 -7.24 7.58 -2.40
CA LEU A 136 -8.09 7.81 -3.56
C LEU A 136 -8.47 9.28 -3.73
N ASP A 137 -8.77 9.97 -2.64
CA ASP A 137 -9.07 11.40 -2.64
C ASP A 137 -7.86 12.21 -3.13
N GLU A 138 -6.65 11.86 -2.69
CA GLU A 138 -5.41 12.49 -3.16
C GLU A 138 -5.11 12.15 -4.63
N TRP A 139 -5.27 10.89 -5.03
CA TRP A 139 -5.05 10.45 -6.42
C TRP A 139 -5.92 11.18 -7.44
N GLU A 140 -7.18 11.48 -7.08
CA GLU A 140 -8.12 12.17 -7.96
C GLU A 140 -7.97 13.70 -7.92
N ARG A 141 -7.24 14.24 -6.93
CA ARG A 141 -6.95 15.66 -6.83
C ARG A 141 -6.03 16.16 -7.95
N ASP A 142 -5.24 15.25 -8.54
CA ASP A 142 -4.35 15.52 -9.67
C ASP A 142 -5.08 15.91 -10.97
N ASP A 143 -6.40 15.63 -11.07
CA ASP A 143 -7.21 15.99 -12.24
C ASP A 143 -7.72 17.46 -12.20
N ASP A 144 -7.49 18.20 -11.09
CA ASP A 144 -7.91 19.60 -10.95
C ASP A 144 -6.86 20.61 -11.48
N VAL A 145 -7.38 21.72 -12.03
CA VAL A 145 -6.79 22.76 -12.91
C VAL A 145 -5.45 23.40 -12.46
N SER A 146 -4.92 23.07 -11.28
CA SER A 146 -3.71 23.70 -10.71
C SER A 146 -2.42 22.91 -10.93
N GLY A 147 -2.52 21.69 -11.47
CA GLY A 147 -1.38 20.76 -11.57
C GLY A 147 -0.94 20.23 -10.20
N PRO A 148 -0.21 19.11 -10.16
CA PRO A 148 0.17 18.46 -8.91
C PRO A 148 1.10 19.35 -8.09
N LEU A 149 0.82 19.47 -6.78
CA LEU A 149 1.77 20.05 -5.81
C LEU A 149 3.07 19.22 -5.74
N GLN A 150 2.97 17.91 -6.00
CA GLN A 150 4.09 16.96 -6.04
C GLN A 150 3.74 15.75 -6.93
N PRO A 151 4.69 15.19 -7.70
CA PRO A 151 4.47 13.97 -8.49
C PRO A 151 3.96 12.79 -7.62
N TRP A 152 2.94 12.05 -8.09
CA TRP A 152 2.33 10.95 -7.33
C TRP A 152 3.33 9.95 -6.74
N GLY A 153 4.32 9.52 -7.54
CA GLY A 153 5.35 8.57 -7.09
C GLY A 153 6.16 9.08 -5.89
N GLU A 154 6.36 10.39 -5.78
CA GLU A 154 7.04 10.99 -4.63
C GLU A 154 6.07 11.16 -3.46
N ALA A 155 4.82 11.55 -3.73
CA ALA A 155 3.79 11.72 -2.71
C ALA A 155 3.54 10.43 -1.90
N ILE A 156 3.57 9.26 -2.56
CA ILE A 156 3.33 7.98 -1.91
C ILE A 156 4.58 7.27 -1.35
N CYS A 157 5.82 7.71 -1.67
CA CYS A 157 7.05 7.04 -1.17
C CYS A 157 7.05 6.89 0.35
N PRO A 158 6.76 7.94 1.14
CA PRO A 158 6.77 7.82 2.61
C PRO A 158 5.77 6.79 3.12
N LEU A 159 4.55 6.81 2.56
CA LEU A 159 3.51 5.86 2.95
C LEU A 159 3.87 4.41 2.60
N ALA A 160 4.38 4.18 1.39
CA ALA A 160 4.77 2.85 0.95
C ALA A 160 5.91 2.29 1.80
N HIS A 161 6.88 3.15 2.16
CA HIS A 161 7.97 2.79 3.06
C HIS A 161 7.46 2.41 4.46
N ASP A 162 6.55 3.18 5.04
CA ASP A 162 6.00 2.91 6.37
C ASP A 162 5.16 1.62 6.39
N ILE A 163 4.33 1.39 5.36
CA ILE A 163 3.59 0.13 5.22
C ILE A 163 4.56 -1.05 5.09
N SER A 164 5.59 -0.95 4.24
CA SER A 164 6.58 -2.01 4.07
C SER A 164 7.31 -2.32 5.38
N SER A 165 7.77 -1.27 6.08
CA SER A 165 8.46 -1.40 7.36
C SER A 165 7.59 -2.08 8.40
N ALA A 166 6.30 -1.73 8.46
CA ALA A 166 5.35 -2.38 9.36
C ALA A 166 5.04 -3.83 8.96
N VAL A 167 5.00 -4.13 7.66
CA VAL A 167 4.85 -5.51 7.15
C VAL A 167 6.03 -6.38 7.57
N ASP A 168 7.25 -5.85 7.54
CA ASP A 168 8.46 -6.57 8.01
C ASP A 168 8.44 -6.86 9.52
N MET A 169 7.59 -6.17 10.29
CA MET A 169 7.39 -6.42 11.72
C MET A 169 6.35 -7.52 12.01
N ILE A 170 5.54 -7.93 11.03
CA ILE A 170 4.46 -8.91 11.22
C ILE A 170 4.95 -10.23 11.81
N PRO A 171 6.07 -10.84 11.36
CA PRO A 171 6.59 -12.06 11.97
C PRO A 171 6.87 -11.89 13.47
N LYS A 172 7.46 -10.76 13.87
CA LYS A 172 7.74 -10.46 15.27
C LYS A 172 6.44 -10.29 16.09
N TRP A 173 5.42 -9.68 15.50
CA TRP A 173 4.10 -9.58 16.14
C TRP A 173 3.45 -10.95 16.32
N ALA A 174 3.58 -11.84 15.34
CA ALA A 174 3.06 -13.21 15.41
C ALA A 174 3.81 -14.05 16.45
N GLU A 175 5.13 -13.91 16.55
CA GLU A 175 5.95 -14.55 17.59
C GLU A 175 5.54 -14.08 18.99
N ALA A 176 5.39 -12.76 19.19
CA ALA A 176 4.96 -12.19 20.46
C ALA A 176 3.56 -12.67 20.86
N GLU A 177 2.63 -12.75 19.89
CA GLU A 177 1.28 -13.28 20.10
C GLU A 177 1.29 -14.77 20.47
N SER A 178 2.08 -15.58 19.77
CA SER A 178 2.24 -17.01 20.05
C SER A 178 2.81 -17.24 21.44
N ALA A 179 3.83 -16.46 21.82
CA ALA A 179 4.43 -16.51 23.16
C ALA A 179 3.44 -16.10 24.26
N TRP A 180 2.57 -15.12 23.99
CA TRP A 180 1.54 -14.72 24.94
C TRP A 180 0.45 -15.80 25.10
N LEU A 181 -0.07 -16.36 24.00
CA LEU A 181 -1.07 -17.43 24.04
C LEU A 181 -0.54 -18.71 24.71
N ALA A 182 0.71 -19.07 24.44
CA ALA A 182 1.39 -20.20 25.06
C ALA A 182 1.39 -20.09 26.60
N ARG A 183 1.68 -18.90 27.12
CA ARG A 183 1.63 -18.62 28.57
C ARG A 183 0.21 -18.69 29.12
N LEU A 184 -0.78 -18.19 28.39
CA LEU A 184 -2.17 -18.15 28.83
C LEU A 184 -2.81 -19.55 28.91
N TRP A 185 -2.49 -20.42 27.95
CA TRP A 185 -3.10 -21.75 27.83
C TRP A 185 -2.24 -22.90 28.35
N ASP A 186 -1.05 -22.60 28.88
CA ASP A 186 -0.07 -23.59 29.34
C ASP A 186 0.29 -24.62 28.25
N ILE A 187 0.50 -24.10 27.03
CA ILE A 187 0.86 -24.91 25.86
C ILE A 187 2.23 -24.45 25.35
N LYS A 188 3.00 -25.39 24.80
CA LYS A 188 4.30 -25.12 24.16
C LYS A 188 4.18 -24.12 23.01
N PRO A 189 5.01 -23.06 22.94
CA PRO A 189 4.93 -22.04 21.89
C PRO A 189 5.02 -22.58 20.46
N GLU A 190 5.78 -23.67 20.23
CA GLU A 190 5.97 -24.26 18.91
C GLU A 190 4.67 -24.82 18.31
N THR A 191 3.68 -25.11 19.15
CA THR A 191 2.36 -25.61 18.72
C THR A 191 1.42 -24.49 18.24
N LEU A 192 1.70 -23.25 18.64
CA LEU A 192 0.93 -22.05 18.30
C LEU A 192 1.67 -21.16 17.30
N ALA A 193 2.94 -21.47 17.01
CA ALA A 193 3.80 -20.72 16.12
C ALA A 193 3.18 -20.62 14.72
N GLY A 194 2.74 -19.42 14.37
CA GLY A 194 2.32 -19.04 13.02
C GLY A 194 3.28 -18.01 12.44
N ASP A 195 3.38 -17.97 11.12
CA ASP A 195 4.16 -17.00 10.35
C ASP A 195 3.52 -15.59 10.28
N GLY A 196 2.38 -15.38 10.94
CA GLY A 196 1.60 -14.14 10.85
C GLY A 196 0.85 -13.99 9.53
N SER A 197 0.70 -15.05 8.73
CA SER A 197 -0.01 -15.07 7.44
C SER A 197 -1.40 -14.43 7.50
N TRP A 198 -2.15 -14.65 8.57
CA TRP A 198 -3.45 -14.02 8.75
C TRP A 198 -3.34 -12.49 8.85
N ILE A 199 -2.34 -11.95 9.56
CA ILE A 199 -2.11 -10.50 9.63
C ILE A 199 -1.73 -9.99 8.25
N HIS A 200 -0.80 -10.68 7.56
CA HIS A 200 -0.38 -10.32 6.20
C HIS A 200 -1.55 -10.25 5.21
N GLN A 201 -2.55 -11.13 5.34
CA GLN A 201 -3.72 -11.16 4.47
C GLN A 201 -4.59 -9.91 4.62
N TRP A 202 -4.67 -9.34 5.82
CA TRP A 202 -5.60 -8.24 6.13
C TRP A 202 -4.91 -6.88 6.26
N TYR A 203 -3.64 -6.84 6.64
CA TYR A 203 -2.92 -5.61 6.92
C TYR A 203 -2.78 -4.74 5.66
N PHE A 204 -3.53 -3.62 5.66
CA PHE A 204 -3.65 -2.67 4.56
C PHE A 204 -3.79 -3.32 3.18
N ALA A 205 -4.50 -4.45 3.07
CA ALA A 205 -4.49 -5.27 1.88
C ALA A 205 -5.06 -4.52 0.66
N ARG A 206 -6.13 -3.76 0.84
CA ARG A 206 -6.76 -3.01 -0.25
C ARG A 206 -5.97 -1.77 -0.60
N THR A 207 -5.43 -1.08 0.40
CA THR A 207 -4.54 0.06 0.18
C THR A 207 -3.28 -0.35 -0.56
N ARG A 208 -2.59 -1.43 -0.14
CA ARG A 208 -1.38 -1.93 -0.82
C ARG A 208 -1.64 -2.24 -2.29
N LYS A 209 -2.76 -2.93 -2.57
CA LYS A 209 -3.18 -3.21 -3.96
C LYS A 209 -3.42 -1.92 -4.74
N PHE A 210 -4.07 -0.93 -4.14
CA PHE A 210 -4.28 0.37 -4.78
C PHE A 210 -2.96 1.10 -5.06
N LEU A 211 -2.02 1.14 -4.11
CA LEU A 211 -0.71 1.79 -4.29
C LEU A 211 0.08 1.16 -5.44
N GLU A 212 0.07 -0.17 -5.52
CA GLU A 212 0.71 -0.89 -6.63
C GLU A 212 0.07 -0.54 -7.99
N GLU A 213 -1.26 -0.59 -8.07
CA GLU A 213 -1.98 -0.32 -9.32
C GLU A 213 -1.88 1.15 -9.75
N SER A 214 -2.03 2.09 -8.82
CA SER A 214 -1.90 3.53 -9.08
C SER A 214 -0.50 3.89 -9.55
N MET A 215 0.55 3.30 -8.96
CA MET A 215 1.92 3.54 -9.41
C MET A 215 2.18 3.01 -10.83
N LYS A 216 1.61 1.85 -11.19
CA LYS A 216 1.65 1.32 -12.57
C LYS A 216 0.99 2.29 -13.54
N VAL A 217 -0.25 2.73 -13.24
CA VAL A 217 -0.98 3.70 -14.07
C VAL A 217 -0.19 5.00 -14.23
N TYR A 218 0.29 5.55 -13.13
CA TYR A 218 1.11 6.76 -13.11
C TYR A 218 2.35 6.62 -13.98
N SER A 219 3.12 5.54 -13.81
CA SER A 219 4.35 5.30 -14.58
C SER A 219 4.12 5.22 -16.10
N ILE A 220 3.01 4.61 -16.52
CA ILE A 220 2.61 4.51 -17.93
C ILE A 220 2.25 5.90 -18.46
N ARG A 221 1.40 6.64 -17.74
CA ARG A 221 1.04 8.02 -18.08
C ARG A 221 2.28 8.90 -18.24
N THR A 222 3.21 8.86 -17.28
CA THR A 222 4.44 9.66 -17.34
C THR A 222 5.31 9.28 -18.53
N ARG A 223 5.46 7.98 -18.85
CA ARG A 223 6.24 7.52 -19.99
C ARG A 223 5.62 7.96 -21.32
N VAL A 224 4.32 7.77 -21.50
CA VAL A 224 3.62 8.19 -22.72
C VAL A 224 3.72 9.70 -22.90
N ASN A 225 3.45 10.49 -21.85
CA ASN A 225 3.58 11.95 -21.90
C ASN A 225 5.01 12.40 -22.27
N LYS A 226 6.04 11.75 -21.73
CA LYS A 226 7.44 12.00 -22.11
C LYS A 226 7.75 11.62 -23.57
N CYS A 227 7.15 10.55 -24.10
CA CYS A 227 7.34 10.13 -25.49
C CYS A 227 6.63 11.05 -26.49
N VAL A 228 5.46 11.57 -26.12
CA VAL A 228 4.68 12.47 -26.98
C VAL A 228 5.25 13.89 -26.95
N ASP A 229 5.74 14.35 -25.80
CA ASP A 229 6.41 15.66 -25.65
C ASP A 229 5.57 16.83 -26.20
N GLY A 230 4.27 16.83 -25.90
CA GLY A 230 3.31 17.86 -26.35
C GLY A 230 2.99 17.85 -27.85
N ARG A 231 3.45 16.84 -28.62
CA ARG A 231 3.22 16.75 -30.07
C ARG A 231 1.83 16.27 -30.47
N LEU A 232 1.04 15.75 -29.53
CA LEU A 232 -0.32 15.29 -29.77
C LEU A 232 -1.30 16.02 -28.84
N PRO A 233 -2.54 16.27 -29.30
CA PRO A 233 -3.64 16.69 -28.44
C PRO A 233 -3.85 15.71 -27.27
N ALA A 234 -4.32 16.25 -26.14
CA ALA A 234 -4.54 15.48 -24.91
C ALA A 234 -5.46 14.27 -25.12
N GLU A 235 -6.49 14.40 -25.97
CA GLU A 235 -7.43 13.31 -26.24
C GLU A 235 -6.77 12.11 -26.92
N LEU A 236 -5.78 12.36 -27.80
CA LEU A 236 -5.01 11.29 -28.44
C LEU A 236 -4.02 10.65 -27.46
N VAL A 237 -3.42 11.45 -26.59
CA VAL A 237 -2.55 10.94 -25.52
C VAL A 237 -3.32 10.02 -24.59
N ASP A 238 -4.51 10.42 -24.16
CA ASP A 238 -5.39 9.62 -23.29
C ASP A 238 -5.81 8.31 -23.97
N THR A 239 -6.07 8.35 -25.28
CA THR A 239 -6.37 7.14 -26.06
C THR A 239 -5.18 6.18 -26.08
N ILE A 240 -3.96 6.69 -26.34
CA ILE A 240 -2.73 5.89 -26.33
C ILE A 240 -2.47 5.31 -24.94
N VAL A 241 -2.60 6.12 -23.88
CA VAL A 241 -2.48 5.66 -22.50
C VAL A 241 -3.49 4.55 -22.23
N GLY A 242 -4.74 4.72 -22.64
CA GLY A 242 -5.79 3.70 -22.52
C GLY A 242 -5.40 2.38 -23.18
N ASP A 243 -4.90 2.41 -24.41
CA ASP A 243 -4.51 1.19 -25.13
C ASP A 243 -3.26 0.53 -24.54
N VAL A 244 -2.29 1.31 -24.09
CA VAL A 244 -1.10 0.79 -23.40
C VAL A 244 -1.48 0.15 -22.07
N LEU A 245 -2.38 0.77 -21.29
CA LEU A 245 -2.88 0.19 -20.05
C LEU A 245 -3.60 -1.15 -20.30
N ARG A 246 -4.43 -1.26 -21.35
CA ARG A 246 -5.05 -2.55 -21.74
C ARG A 246 -4.00 -3.60 -22.10
N TYR A 247 -2.98 -3.21 -22.86
CA TYR A 247 -1.93 -4.13 -23.29
C TYR A 247 -1.15 -4.72 -22.09
N TYR A 248 -0.91 -3.92 -21.05
CA TYR A 248 -0.21 -4.36 -19.84
C TYR A 248 -1.13 -4.92 -18.74
N ASP A 249 -2.43 -5.13 -19.02
CA ASP A 249 -3.43 -5.57 -18.04
C ASP A 249 -3.49 -4.67 -16.79
N VAL A 250 -3.28 -3.37 -16.98
CA VAL A 250 -3.37 -2.34 -15.94
C VAL A 250 -4.76 -1.70 -15.98
N PRO A 251 -5.35 -1.31 -14.83
CA PRO A 251 -6.68 -0.71 -14.81
C PRO A 251 -6.79 0.53 -15.70
N THR A 252 -7.77 0.51 -16.60
CA THR A 252 -8.05 1.59 -17.56
C THR A 252 -9.14 2.56 -17.11
N GLY A 253 -9.96 2.16 -16.14
CA GLY A 253 -11.01 3.01 -15.56
C GLY A 253 -10.55 3.74 -14.30
N GLY A 254 -11.41 4.63 -13.78
CA GLY A 254 -11.14 5.32 -12.52
C GLY A 254 -10.90 4.34 -11.37
N LEU A 255 -9.72 4.40 -10.75
CA LEU A 255 -9.29 3.49 -9.68
C LEU A 255 -10.28 3.46 -8.51
N ARG A 256 -10.92 4.60 -8.18
CA ARG A 256 -11.96 4.63 -7.16
C ARG A 256 -13.10 3.65 -7.43
N ARG A 257 -13.62 3.56 -8.66
CA ARG A 257 -14.72 2.64 -8.97
C ARG A 257 -14.33 1.18 -8.79
N LYS A 258 -13.05 0.85 -9.01
CA LYS A 258 -12.50 -0.49 -8.81
C LYS A 258 -12.33 -0.83 -7.33
N HIS A 259 -11.80 0.12 -6.54
CA HIS A 259 -11.46 -0.10 -5.14
C HIS A 259 -12.60 0.18 -4.15
N LEU A 260 -13.53 1.05 -4.55
CA LEU A 260 -14.78 1.41 -3.85
C LEU A 260 -15.95 1.20 -4.82
N PRO A 261 -16.29 -0.05 -5.18
CA PRO A 261 -17.47 -0.29 -5.99
C PRO A 261 -18.66 0.29 -5.24
N ALA A 262 -19.40 1.21 -5.87
CA ALA A 262 -20.63 1.75 -5.31
C ALA A 262 -21.47 0.56 -4.86
N GLY A 263 -21.78 0.50 -3.56
CA GLY A 263 -22.46 -0.65 -2.96
C GLY A 263 -23.63 -1.02 -3.85
N LYS A 264 -23.68 -2.29 -4.29
CA LYS A 264 -24.86 -2.82 -4.96
C LYS A 264 -26.06 -2.37 -4.14
N GLY A 265 -26.93 -1.58 -4.76
CA GLY A 265 -28.21 -1.25 -4.17
C GLY A 265 -28.79 -2.54 -3.59
N LYS A 266 -29.18 -2.48 -2.32
CA LYS A 266 -30.09 -3.47 -1.76
C LYS A 266 -31.29 -3.53 -2.70
N HIS A 267 -31.32 -4.51 -3.60
CA HIS A 267 -32.58 -4.96 -4.15
C HIS A 267 -33.24 -5.74 -3.02
N SER A 268 -34.21 -5.05 -2.41
CA SER A 268 -35.45 -5.53 -1.82
C SER A 268 -35.50 -6.97 -1.34
#